data_AF-A0A6J1W3V5-F1
#
_entry.id   AF-A0A6J1W3V5-F1
#
_cell.length_a   1.000
_cell.length_b   1.000
_cell.length_c   1.000
_cell.angle_alpha   90.00
_cell.angle_beta   90.00
_cell.angle_gamma   90.00
#
_symmetry.space_group_name_H-M   'P 1'
#
loop_
_entity.id
_entity.type
_entity.pdbx_description
1 polymer ?
#
loop_
_entity_poly.entity_id
_entity_poly.type
_entity_poly.pdbx_seq_one_letter_code
_entity_poly.pdbx_strand_id
1 'polypeptide(L)'
;MALTLAQAGAEILTYPSAFTVTTGAAHWEVLLRARAVETQSYVVAAAQTGQHHPCRSSFGHSMVVDPWGSIVAQCQEGPGLCFAEIDLPYLHRLRQEMPVFAHRRPGFYSRAAAEWGFGLP
;
A
#
# COMPACT_ATOMS: atom_id res chain seq x y z
N MET A 1 7.05 2.04 7.74
CA MET A 1 7.85 2.25 6.51
C MET A 1 7.09 3.01 5.42
N ALA A 2 5.83 2.69 5.10
CA ALA A 2 5.07 3.40 4.04
C ALA A 2 5.06 4.93 4.18
N LEU A 3 4.70 5.44 5.37
CA LEU A 3 4.73 6.87 5.67
C LEU A 3 6.11 7.51 5.50
N THR A 4 7.16 6.81 5.92
CA THR A 4 8.56 7.27 5.78
C THR A 4 8.96 7.37 4.31
N LEU A 5 8.61 6.37 3.50
CA LEU A 5 8.89 6.37 2.05
C LEU A 5 8.12 7.48 1.33
N ALA A 6 6.84 7.64 1.63
CA ALA A 6 6.02 8.70 1.06
C ALA A 6 6.54 10.09 1.44
N GLN A 7 6.98 10.27 2.69
CA GLN A 7 7.63 11.51 3.14
C GLN A 7 8.97 11.77 2.44
N ALA A 8 9.70 10.70 2.06
CA ALA A 8 10.89 10.78 1.22
C ALA A 8 10.58 10.97 -0.29
N GLY A 9 9.32 11.17 -0.65
CA GLY A 9 8.89 11.48 -2.02
C GLY A 9 8.38 10.27 -2.82
N ALA A 10 8.18 9.10 -2.21
CA ALA A 10 7.68 7.94 -2.95
C ALA A 10 6.28 8.19 -3.53
N GLU A 11 6.15 7.98 -4.84
CA GLU A 11 4.89 8.08 -5.59
C GLU A 11 4.25 6.72 -5.82
N ILE A 12 5.06 5.66 -5.79
CA ILE A 12 4.65 4.27 -5.93
C ILE A 12 5.23 3.48 -4.76
N LEU A 13 4.37 2.70 -4.11
CA LEU A 13 4.74 1.76 -3.04
C LEU A 13 4.50 0.33 -3.54
N THR A 14 5.47 -0.56 -3.31
CA THR A 14 5.37 -1.94 -3.76
C THR A 14 5.23 -2.91 -2.59
N TYR A 15 4.34 -3.90 -2.72
CA TYR A 15 4.11 -4.95 -1.71
C TYR A 15 4.12 -6.34 -2.36
N PRO A 16 5.25 -6.81 -2.91
CA PRO A 16 5.37 -8.19 -3.36
C PRO A 16 5.16 -9.13 -2.16
N SER A 17 4.25 -10.11 -2.25
CA SER A 17 3.82 -10.85 -1.06
C SER A 17 3.25 -12.25 -1.34
N ALA A 18 3.15 -13.06 -0.28
CA ALA A 18 2.58 -14.40 -0.31
C ALA A 18 1.62 -14.62 0.87
N PHE A 19 0.55 -13.81 0.94
CA PHE A 19 -0.47 -13.90 1.99
C PHE A 19 -1.11 -15.29 2.01
N THR A 20 -1.38 -15.82 3.19
CA THR A 20 -2.21 -17.02 3.36
C THR A 20 -3.64 -16.71 2.92
N VAL A 21 -4.39 -17.74 2.50
CA VAL A 21 -5.77 -17.56 2.01
C VAL A 21 -6.65 -16.88 3.05
N THR A 22 -6.62 -17.34 4.31
CA THR A 22 -7.43 -16.77 5.40
C THR A 22 -7.10 -15.30 5.68
N THR A 23 -5.82 -14.95 5.81
CA THR A 23 -5.41 -13.57 6.10
C THR A 23 -5.62 -12.68 4.88
N GLY A 24 -5.40 -13.21 3.68
CA GLY A 24 -5.60 -12.48 2.43
C GLY A 24 -7.05 -12.07 2.23
N ALA A 25 -7.97 -13.02 2.41
CA ALA A 25 -9.41 -12.78 2.28
C ALA A 25 -9.92 -11.67 3.21
N ALA A 26 -9.35 -11.55 4.42
CA ALA A 26 -9.77 -10.54 5.39
C ALA A 26 -9.03 -9.20 5.25
N HIS A 27 -7.75 -9.21 4.85
CA HIS A 27 -6.87 -8.06 5.06
C HIS A 27 -6.19 -7.52 3.80
N TRP A 28 -6.05 -8.32 2.75
CA TRP A 28 -5.19 -7.95 1.61
C TRP A 28 -5.62 -6.64 0.97
N GLU A 29 -6.87 -6.57 0.51
CA GLU A 29 -7.40 -5.39 -0.15
C GLU A 29 -7.41 -4.17 0.78
N VAL A 30 -7.97 -4.32 2.00
CA VAL A 30 -8.13 -3.20 2.93
C VAL A 30 -6.79 -2.58 3.32
N LEU A 31 -5.75 -3.40 3.54
CA LEU A 31 -4.42 -2.90 3.87
C LEU A 31 -3.80 -2.16 2.69
N LEU A 32 -3.86 -2.71 1.47
CA LEU A 32 -3.27 -2.06 0.29
C LEU A 32 -3.95 -0.73 -0.02
N ARG A 33 -5.28 -0.69 0.02
CA ARG A 33 -6.06 0.53 -0.18
C ARG A 33 -5.79 1.57 0.89
N ALA A 34 -5.71 1.15 2.16
CA ALA A 34 -5.35 2.06 3.25
C ALA A 34 -3.96 2.69 3.04
N ARG A 35 -2.97 1.91 2.57
CA ARG A 35 -1.63 2.44 2.26
C ARG A 35 -1.67 3.44 1.11
N ALA A 36 -2.42 3.15 0.05
CA ALA A 36 -2.55 4.05 -1.09
C ALA A 36 -3.14 5.41 -0.67
N VAL A 37 -4.24 5.38 0.09
CA VAL A 37 -4.95 6.57 0.58
C VAL A 37 -4.10 7.37 1.57
N GLU A 38 -3.53 6.74 2.60
CA GLU A 38 -2.83 7.48 3.67
C GLU A 38 -1.50 8.10 3.20
N THR A 39 -0.93 7.56 2.12
CA THR A 39 0.32 8.04 1.52
C THR A 39 0.11 8.87 0.26
N GLN A 40 -1.11 8.87 -0.29
CA GLN A 40 -1.43 9.46 -1.59
C GLN A 40 -0.42 8.99 -2.65
N SER A 41 -0.25 7.68 -2.73
CA SER A 41 0.69 6.99 -3.63
C SER A 41 -0.03 5.85 -4.33
N TYR A 42 0.42 5.49 -5.54
CA TYR A 42 0.01 4.22 -6.12
C TYR A 42 0.56 3.07 -5.28
N VAL A 43 -0.20 1.99 -5.18
CA VAL A 43 0.23 0.74 -4.54
C VAL A 43 0.24 -0.37 -5.57
N VAL A 44 1.39 -1.00 -5.80
CA VAL A 44 1.57 -2.13 -6.71
C VAL A 44 1.92 -3.37 -5.90
N ALA A 45 1.03 -4.36 -5.89
CA ALA A 45 1.15 -5.53 -5.02
C ALA A 45 1.09 -6.82 -5.84
N ALA A 46 2.24 -7.30 -6.30
CA ALA A 46 2.35 -8.62 -6.94
C ALA A 46 2.26 -9.73 -5.87
N ALA A 47 1.41 -10.73 -6.09
CA ALA A 47 1.13 -11.76 -5.11
C ALA A 47 1.32 -13.17 -5.67
N GLN A 48 1.84 -14.05 -4.81
CA GLN A 48 1.75 -15.50 -5.02
C GLN A 48 0.30 -15.96 -4.89
N THR A 49 -0.10 -16.95 -5.69
CA THR A 49 -1.49 -17.46 -5.73
C THR A 49 -1.51 -18.99 -5.87
N GLY A 50 -2.62 -19.61 -5.51
CA GLY A 50 -2.84 -21.04 -5.65
C GLY A 50 -2.12 -21.87 -4.58
N GLN A 51 -2.07 -23.18 -4.81
CA GLN A 51 -1.43 -24.15 -3.92
C GLN A 51 0.02 -24.39 -4.32
N HIS A 52 0.94 -24.20 -3.36
CA HIS A 52 2.38 -24.38 -3.55
C HIS A 52 2.82 -25.79 -3.16
N HIS A 53 2.26 -26.32 -2.08
CA HIS A 53 2.44 -27.69 -1.57
C HIS A 53 1.30 -28.03 -0.58
N PRO A 54 1.17 -29.27 -0.04
CA PRO A 54 -0.01 -29.71 0.70
C PRO A 54 -0.46 -28.81 1.86
N CYS A 55 0.49 -28.15 2.55
CA CYS A 55 0.22 -27.29 3.70
C CYS A 55 0.36 -25.78 3.39
N ARG A 56 0.51 -25.37 2.13
CA ARG A 56 0.71 -23.96 1.78
C ARG A 56 -0.01 -23.57 0.49
N SER A 57 -0.94 -22.63 0.66
CA SER A 57 -1.60 -21.91 -0.44
C SER A 57 -1.51 -20.41 -0.19
N SER A 58 -1.49 -19.63 -1.28
CA SER A 58 -1.50 -18.17 -1.21
C SER A 58 -2.73 -17.57 -1.85
N PHE A 59 -3.14 -16.42 -1.31
CA PHE A 59 -4.38 -15.74 -1.67
C PHE A 59 -4.39 -15.25 -3.12
N GLY A 60 -3.25 -14.78 -3.64
CA GLY A 60 -3.20 -14.11 -4.95
C GLY A 60 -3.77 -12.71 -4.87
N HIS A 61 -4.70 -12.39 -5.78
CA HIS A 61 -5.28 -11.06 -5.92
C HIS A 61 -4.22 -9.95 -6.10
N SER A 62 -3.19 -10.23 -6.92
CA SER A 62 -2.23 -9.19 -7.33
C SER A 62 -2.99 -7.99 -7.87
N MET A 63 -2.65 -6.78 -7.41
CA MET A 63 -3.41 -5.58 -7.79
C MET A 63 -2.57 -4.32 -7.85
N VAL A 64 -3.14 -3.32 -8.52
CA VAL A 64 -2.69 -1.93 -8.52
C VAL A 64 -3.81 -1.06 -7.95
N VAL A 65 -3.49 -0.24 -6.96
CA VAL A 65 -4.42 0.70 -6.33
C VAL A 65 -3.93 2.13 -6.59
N ASP A 66 -4.83 3.03 -6.98
CA ASP A 66 -4.53 4.44 -7.19
C ASP A 66 -4.39 5.24 -5.87
N PRO A 67 -3.89 6.48 -5.90
CA PRO A 67 -3.76 7.33 -4.71
C PRO A 67 -5.05 7.68 -3.98
N TRP A 68 -6.22 7.46 -4.58
CA TRP A 68 -7.54 7.65 -3.98
C TRP A 68 -8.11 6.36 -3.37
N GLY A 69 -7.40 5.24 -3.53
CA GLY A 69 -7.78 3.93 -3.01
C GLY A 69 -8.66 3.12 -3.96
N SER A 70 -8.79 3.49 -5.24
CA SER A 70 -9.49 2.69 -6.24
C SER A 70 -8.58 1.57 -6.76
N ILE A 71 -9.11 0.36 -6.91
CA ILE A 71 -8.38 -0.75 -7.53
C ILE A 71 -8.47 -0.57 -9.05
N VAL A 72 -7.37 -0.18 -9.68
CA VAL A 72 -7.32 0.12 -11.13
C VAL A 72 -6.91 -1.08 -11.97
N ALA A 73 -6.30 -2.10 -11.37
CA ALA A 73 -6.08 -3.40 -11.99
C ALA A 73 -6.00 -4.50 -10.94
N GLN A 74 -6.49 -5.69 -11.28
CA GLN A 74 -6.36 -6.88 -10.42
C GLN A 74 -6.28 -8.14 -11.28
N CYS A 75 -5.39 -9.06 -10.92
CA CYS A 75 -5.34 -10.39 -11.52
C CYS A 75 -6.58 -11.21 -11.10
N GLN A 76 -7.04 -12.05 -12.02
CA GLN A 76 -7.99 -13.12 -11.71
C GLN A 76 -7.33 -14.18 -10.80
N GLU A 77 -8.13 -15.11 -10.30
CA GLU A 77 -7.61 -16.25 -9.54
C GLU A 77 -6.68 -17.12 -10.42
N GLY A 78 -5.56 -17.56 -9.84
CA GLY A 78 -4.55 -18.35 -10.52
C GLY A 78 -3.42 -17.52 -11.18
N PRO A 79 -2.41 -18.19 -11.76
CA PRO A 79 -1.26 -17.50 -12.37
C PRO A 79 -1.68 -16.59 -13.52
N GLY A 80 -1.24 -15.33 -13.48
CA GLY A 80 -1.60 -14.37 -14.52
C GLY A 80 -1.00 -12.98 -14.30
N LEU A 81 -1.33 -12.08 -15.22
CA LEU A 81 -0.90 -10.69 -15.23
C LEU A 81 -2.11 -9.76 -15.37
N CYS A 82 -2.02 -8.58 -14.76
CA CYS A 82 -2.93 -7.46 -14.99
C CYS A 82 -2.11 -6.22 -15.36
N PHE A 83 -2.70 -5.31 -16.12
CA PHE A 83 -2.04 -4.09 -16.60
C PHE A 83 -2.77 -2.88 -16.03
N ALA A 84 -2.00 -1.88 -15.59
CA ALA A 84 -2.50 -0.59 -15.14
C ALA A 84 -1.64 0.52 -15.75
N GLU A 85 -2.26 1.63 -16.10
CA GLU A 85 -1.57 2.87 -16.45
C GLU A 85 -1.38 3.72 -15.18
N ILE A 86 -0.18 4.27 -15.00
CA ILE A 86 0.15 5.12 -13.85
C ILE A 86 0.09 6.58 -14.28
N ASP A 87 -0.89 7.32 -13.76
CA ASP A 87 -1.03 8.77 -13.99
C ASP A 87 -0.44 9.54 -12.81
N LEU A 88 0.81 9.99 -12.95
CA LEU A 88 1.49 10.85 -11.97
C LEU A 88 0.92 12.28 -11.91
N PRO A 89 0.54 12.93 -13.04
CA PRO A 89 -0.21 14.18 -12.99
C PRO A 89 -1.46 14.13 -12.09
N TYR A 90 -2.23 13.06 -12.16
CA TYR A 90 -3.37 12.83 -11.26
C TYR A 90 -2.93 12.75 -9.78
N LEU A 91 -1.88 11.97 -9.48
CA LEU A 91 -1.31 11.87 -8.13
C LEU A 91 -0.88 13.24 -7.59
N HIS A 92 -0.16 14.03 -8.39
CA HIS A 92 0.30 15.35 -7.99
C HIS A 92 -0.86 16.30 -7.71
N ARG A 93 -1.88 16.31 -8.57
CA ARG A 93 -3.10 17.11 -8.36
C ARG A 93 -3.78 16.73 -7.05
N LEU A 94 -3.93 15.44 -6.79
CA LEU A 94 -4.55 14.92 -5.56
C LEU A 94 -3.78 15.36 -4.31
N ARG A 95 -2.44 15.35 -4.35
CA ARG A 95 -1.60 15.86 -3.24
C ARG A 95 -1.68 17.38 -3.06
N GLN A 96 -1.97 18.13 -4.12
CA GLN A 96 -2.19 19.59 -4.06
C GLN A 96 -3.56 19.92 -3.49
N GLU A 97 -4.61 19.26 -3.97
CA GLU A 97 -5.99 19.46 -3.54
C GLU A 97 -6.22 19.01 -2.10
N MET A 98 -5.53 17.94 -1.67
CA MET A 98 -5.62 17.38 -0.33
C MET A 98 -4.22 17.15 0.26
N PRO A 99 -3.55 18.18 0.80
CA PRO A 99 -2.16 18.08 1.25
C PRO A 99 -2.03 17.41 2.63
N VAL A 100 -2.39 16.13 2.75
CA VAL A 100 -2.50 15.41 4.05
C VAL A 100 -1.18 15.41 4.84
N PHE A 101 -0.04 15.40 4.15
CA PHE A 101 1.27 15.48 4.81
C PHE A 101 1.57 16.84 5.42
N ALA A 102 1.01 17.93 4.88
CA ALA A 102 1.14 19.27 5.47
C ALA A 102 0.25 19.44 6.72
N HIS A 103 -0.83 18.65 6.82
CA HIS A 103 -1.73 18.67 7.99
C HIS A 103 -1.18 17.89 9.19
N ARG A 104 -0.09 17.14 9.01
CA ARG A 104 0.54 16.37 10.08
C ARG A 104 1.11 17.29 11.15
N ARG A 105 1.02 16.85 12.41
CA ARG A 105 1.41 17.62 13.61
C ARG A 105 2.54 16.91 14.38
N PRO A 106 3.77 16.85 13.82
CA PRO A 106 4.87 16.09 14.43
C PRO A 106 5.11 16.49 15.88
N GLY A 107 5.04 17.78 16.22
CA GLY A 107 5.22 18.25 17.60
C GLY A 107 4.31 17.61 18.67
N PHE A 108 3.21 16.93 18.28
CA PHE A 108 2.33 16.21 19.21
C PHE A 108 2.69 14.73 19.36
N TYR A 109 3.07 14.03 18.29
CA TYR A 109 3.34 12.59 18.34
C TYR A 109 4.83 12.24 18.29
N SER A 110 5.73 13.15 17.92
CA SER A 110 7.18 12.94 18.02
C SER A 110 7.70 13.12 19.45
N ARG A 111 7.06 13.97 20.26
CA ARG A 111 7.32 14.05 21.72
C ARG A 111 6.91 12.76 22.43
N ALA A 112 5.76 12.17 22.05
CA ALA A 112 5.33 10.88 22.57
C ALA A 112 6.29 9.74 22.18
N ALA A 113 6.85 9.72 20.97
CA ALA A 113 7.85 8.70 20.61
C ALA A 113 9.16 8.82 21.43
N ALA A 114 9.59 10.04 21.74
CA ALA A 114 10.78 10.31 22.56
C ALA A 114 10.54 10.04 24.06
N GLU A 115 9.36 10.37 24.59
CA GLU A 115 8.97 10.10 25.99
C GLU A 115 8.80 8.61 26.28
N TRP A 116 8.47 7.79 25.26
CA TRP A 116 8.24 6.35 25.39
C TRP A 116 9.43 5.50 24.89
N GLY A 117 10.59 6.12 24.65
CA GLY A 117 11.84 5.40 24.38
C GLY A 117 11.99 4.78 22.98
N PHE A 118 11.16 5.18 22.01
CA PHE A 118 11.23 4.71 20.61
C PHE A 118 11.92 5.70 19.67
N GLY A 119 12.76 6.59 20.20
CA GLY A 119 13.58 7.47 19.38
C GLY A 119 14.50 6.64 18.47
N LEU A 120 14.33 6.78 17.15
CA LEU A 120 15.40 6.42 16.21
C LEU A 120 16.61 7.33 16.48
N PRO A 121 17.85 6.84 16.29
CA PRO A 121 19.06 7.62 16.53
C PRO A 121 19.13 8.92 15.71
#